data_AF-A0A502M1V5-F1
#
_entry.id   AF-A0A502M1V5-F1
#
_cell.length_a   1.000
_cell.length_b   1.000
_cell.length_c   1.000
_cell.angle_alpha   90.00
_cell.angle_beta   90.00
_cell.angle_gamma   90.00
#
_symmetry.space_group_name_H-M   'P 1'
#
loop_
_entity.id
_entity.type
_entity.pdbx_description
1 polymer ?
#
loop_
_entity_poly.entity_id
_entity_poly.type
_entity_poly.pdbx_seq_one_letter_code
_entity_poly.pdbx_strand_id
1 'polypeptide(L)'
;MEKYDVKYQKIMANLLDIEQRDSSLFSNINNEKYFDVLQKFGEKTFEQIYYKNDFNLPLIESDNISLREKVAEAKNKTEIVSIFKEYSQRVDDKIFKTLSSDFEKGKAKIISQLETEFQKSFIGWKKLLKQAQDVNIETNIWPLHIGLFFISIKTRKKSNLCSFIF
;
A
#
# COMPACT_ATOMS: atom_id res chain seq x y z
N MET A 1 43.35 -1.66 20.05
CA MET A 1 41.97 -2.03 20.46
C MET A 1 41.06 -0.95 19.88
N GLU A 2 40.79 -0.96 18.57
CA GLU A 2 40.38 0.30 17.88
C GLU A 2 39.69 0.10 16.52
N LYS A 3 38.85 -0.93 16.37
CA LYS A 3 38.03 -1.13 15.14
C LYS A 3 36.53 -1.18 15.38
N TYR A 4 36.11 -1.40 16.63
CA TYR A 4 34.71 -1.48 16.99
C TYR A 4 34.11 -0.10 17.30
N ASP A 5 34.88 0.98 17.43
CA ASP A 5 34.32 2.28 17.84
C ASP A 5 33.66 3.02 16.66
N VAL A 6 34.31 3.03 15.49
CA VAL A 6 33.86 3.80 14.31
C VAL A 6 32.52 3.30 13.74
N LYS A 7 32.28 1.98 13.78
CA LYS A 7 31.02 1.40 13.27
C LYS A 7 29.84 1.78 14.16
N TYR A 8 29.99 1.70 15.47
CA TYR A 8 28.91 2.02 16.41
C TYR A 8 28.71 3.53 16.52
N GLN A 9 29.77 4.33 16.40
CA GLN A 9 29.65 5.78 16.26
C GLN A 9 28.90 6.20 14.99
N LYS A 10 29.10 5.53 13.86
CA LYS A 10 28.29 5.76 12.65
C LYS A 10 26.83 5.38 12.84
N ILE A 11 26.56 4.22 13.45
CA ILE A 11 25.18 3.79 13.75
C ILE A 11 24.52 4.80 14.71
N MET A 12 25.24 5.23 15.74
CA MET A 12 24.75 6.18 16.75
C MET A 12 24.57 7.59 16.17
N ALA A 13 25.45 8.04 15.27
CA ALA A 13 25.29 9.29 14.53
C ALA A 13 24.06 9.23 13.62
N ASN A 14 23.85 8.13 12.90
CA ASN A 14 22.64 7.92 12.09
C ASN A 14 21.36 7.87 12.94
N LEU A 15 21.43 7.38 14.18
CA LEU A 15 20.31 7.39 15.14
C LEU A 15 20.08 8.75 15.79
N LEU A 16 21.07 9.65 15.79
CA LEU A 16 20.96 11.01 16.32
C LEU A 16 20.54 12.02 15.25
N ASP A 17 20.86 11.75 13.99
CA ASP A 17 20.42 12.51 12.80
C ASP A 17 18.97 12.18 12.42
N ILE A 18 18.09 12.15 13.43
CA ILE A 18 16.65 12.13 13.24
C ILE A 18 16.25 13.49 12.67
N GLU A 19 16.45 13.65 11.37
CA GLU A 19 15.96 14.80 10.64
C GLU A 19 14.42 14.86 10.80
N GLN A 20 13.85 16.07 10.78
CA GLN A 20 12.40 16.30 10.79
C GLN A 20 11.62 15.64 9.62
N ARG A 21 12.30 14.84 8.79
CA ARG A 21 11.79 14.09 7.64
C ARG A 21 12.08 12.59 7.72
N ASP A 22 12.47 12.07 8.88
CA ASP A 22 12.64 10.64 9.04
C ASP A 22 11.30 9.93 8.78
N SER A 23 11.25 9.17 7.69
CA SER A 23 10.09 8.40 7.24
C SER A 23 9.66 7.32 8.22
N SER A 24 10.58 6.90 9.09
CA SER A 24 10.32 5.95 10.18
C SER A 24 9.48 6.60 11.29
N LEU A 25 9.56 7.93 11.43
CA LEU A 25 8.84 8.71 12.43
C LEU A 25 7.66 9.47 11.86
N PHE A 26 7.77 10.10 10.69
CA PHE A 26 6.69 10.89 10.10
C PHE A 26 6.39 10.42 8.69
N SER A 27 5.20 9.85 8.50
CA SER A 27 4.73 9.42 7.20
C SER A 27 3.35 10.01 6.89
N ASN A 28 3.06 10.14 5.60
CA ASN A 28 1.70 10.39 5.12
C ASN A 28 1.38 9.28 4.14
N ILE A 29 0.21 8.66 4.29
CA ILE A 29 -0.26 7.63 3.35
C ILE A 29 -0.34 8.27 1.98
N ASN A 30 0.48 7.78 1.05
CA ASN A 30 0.54 8.27 -0.32
C ASN A 30 0.32 7.17 -1.36
N ASN A 31 0.12 5.92 -0.93
CA ASN A 31 -0.09 4.75 -1.78
C ASN A 31 0.98 4.53 -2.86
N GLU A 32 2.17 5.12 -2.68
CA GLU A 32 3.34 4.94 -3.54
C GLU A 32 4.54 4.41 -2.76
N LYS A 33 4.77 4.97 -1.56
CA LYS A 33 5.85 4.58 -0.63
C LYS A 33 5.32 4.17 0.73
N TYR A 34 4.20 4.75 1.16
CA TYR A 34 3.52 4.46 2.42
C TYR A 34 2.11 3.98 2.13
N PHE A 35 1.78 2.81 2.68
CA PHE A 35 0.52 2.12 2.44
C PHE A 35 -0.12 1.75 3.76
N ASP A 36 -1.45 1.84 3.81
CA ASP A 36 -2.23 1.20 4.86
C ASP A 36 -2.41 -0.28 4.50
N VAL A 37 -1.84 -1.16 5.31
CA VAL A 37 -1.85 -2.62 5.06
C VAL A 37 -3.26 -3.19 5.15
N LEU A 38 -4.06 -2.73 6.13
CA LEU A 38 -5.42 -3.20 6.33
C LEU A 38 -6.30 -2.78 5.16
N GLN A 39 -6.20 -1.52 4.76
CA GLN A 39 -6.99 -0.99 3.64
C GLN A 39 -6.59 -1.61 2.29
N LYS A 40 -5.30 -1.95 2.11
CA LYS A 40 -4.78 -2.38 0.80
C LYS A 40 -4.80 -3.89 0.57
N PHE A 41 -4.69 -4.69 1.62
CA PHE A 41 -4.59 -6.15 1.52
C PHE A 41 -5.67 -6.91 2.30
N GLY A 42 -6.54 -6.19 3.01
CA GLY A 42 -7.64 -6.73 3.77
C GLY A 42 -7.24 -7.34 5.12
N GLU A 43 -8.25 -7.63 5.92
CA GLU A 43 -8.14 -8.08 7.31
C GLU A 43 -7.33 -9.36 7.46
N LYS A 44 -7.54 -10.36 6.59
CA LYS A 44 -6.83 -11.64 6.65
C LYS A 44 -5.31 -11.50 6.49
N THR A 45 -4.86 -10.59 5.62
CA THR A 45 -3.43 -10.32 5.41
C THR A 45 -2.87 -9.54 6.60
N PHE A 46 -3.62 -8.55 7.07
CA PHE A 46 -3.28 -7.75 8.24
C PHE A 46 -3.09 -8.62 9.49
N GLU A 47 -4.03 -9.53 9.79
CA GLU A 47 -3.93 -10.44 10.93
C GLU A 47 -2.67 -11.32 10.88
N GLN A 48 -2.31 -11.80 9.68
CA GLN A 48 -1.10 -12.61 9.53
C GLN A 48 0.17 -11.81 9.78
N ILE A 49 0.21 -10.54 9.36
CA ILE A 49 1.33 -9.63 9.62
C ILE A 49 1.36 -9.24 11.11
N TYR A 50 0.20 -9.02 11.71
CA TYR A 50 0.09 -8.54 13.08
C TYR A 50 0.44 -9.62 14.12
N TYR A 51 -0.03 -10.85 13.90
CA TYR A 51 0.12 -11.94 14.89
C TYR A 51 1.29 -12.88 14.63
N LYS A 52 1.92 -12.86 13.44
CA LYS A 52 3.04 -13.75 13.12
C LYS A 52 4.34 -12.96 13.00
N ASN A 53 5.38 -13.43 13.70
CA ASN A 53 6.72 -12.86 13.62
C ASN A 53 7.40 -13.10 12.27
N ASP A 54 7.07 -14.21 11.60
CA ASP A 54 7.54 -14.53 10.25
C ASP A 54 6.33 -14.78 9.35
N PHE A 55 6.28 -14.09 8.22
CA PHE A 55 5.23 -14.24 7.23
C PHE A 55 5.83 -14.23 5.82
N ASN A 56 5.29 -15.09 4.96
CA ASN A 56 5.55 -15.09 3.52
C ASN A 56 4.20 -15.03 2.82
N LEU A 57 3.80 -13.83 2.43
CA LEU A 57 2.49 -13.55 1.89
C LEU A 57 2.65 -13.12 0.44
N PRO A 58 1.90 -13.71 -0.50
CA PRO A 58 1.88 -13.19 -1.85
C PRO A 58 1.23 -11.80 -1.79
N LEU A 59 1.92 -10.78 -2.33
CA LEU A 59 1.42 -9.41 -2.47
C LEU A 59 0.31 -9.36 -3.52
N ILE A 60 -0.83 -9.95 -3.18
CA ILE A 60 -2.04 -9.95 -3.97
C ILE A 60 -2.95 -8.91 -3.32
N GLU A 61 -3.31 -7.88 -4.07
CA GLU A 61 -4.43 -7.02 -3.71
C GLU A 61 -5.69 -7.88 -3.80
N SER A 62 -6.01 -8.58 -2.71
CA SER A 62 -7.17 -9.46 -2.54
C SER A 62 -8.45 -8.78 -2.99
N ASP A 63 -8.56 -7.49 -2.67
CA ASP A 63 -9.68 -6.64 -3.05
C ASP A 63 -9.84 -6.52 -4.57
N ASN A 64 -8.75 -6.40 -5.33
CA ASN A 64 -8.82 -6.25 -6.79
C ASN A 64 -9.23 -7.56 -7.49
N ILE A 65 -8.80 -8.72 -6.96
CA ILE A 65 -9.22 -10.02 -7.50
C ILE A 65 -10.68 -10.30 -7.16
N SER A 66 -11.08 -10.13 -5.89
CA SER A 66 -12.47 -10.34 -5.48
C SER A 66 -13.42 -9.34 -6.13
N LEU A 67 -13.00 -8.10 -6.33
CA LEU A 67 -13.75 -7.09 -7.09
C LEU A 67 -13.94 -7.53 -8.55
N ARG A 68 -12.89 -8.02 -9.20
CA ARG A 68 -12.97 -8.54 -10.58
C ARG A 68 -13.94 -9.71 -10.69
N GLU A 69 -13.88 -10.67 -9.77
CA GLU A 69 -14.78 -11.82 -9.73
C GLU A 69 -16.24 -11.41 -9.51
N LYS A 70 -16.51 -10.55 -8.51
CA LYS A 70 -17.85 -10.01 -8.26
C LYS A 70 -18.40 -9.22 -9.47
N VAL A 71 -17.55 -8.43 -10.14
CA VAL A 71 -17.94 -7.70 -11.36
C VAL A 71 -18.20 -8.67 -12.51
N ALA A 72 -17.45 -9.77 -12.62
CA ALA A 72 -17.66 -10.80 -13.63
C ALA A 72 -18.98 -11.56 -13.43
N GLU A 73 -19.46 -11.68 -12.20
CA GLU A 73 -20.74 -12.32 -11.87
C GLU A 73 -21.94 -11.36 -11.95
N ALA A 74 -21.69 -10.04 -11.91
CA ALA A 74 -22.75 -9.03 -11.97
C ALA A 74 -23.58 -9.17 -13.26
N LYS A 75 -24.90 -9.08 -13.09
CA LYS A 75 -25.91 -9.24 -14.16
C LYS A 75 -26.48 -7.90 -14.63
N ASN A 76 -26.28 -6.84 -13.87
CA ASN A 76 -26.81 -5.53 -14.18
C ASN A 76 -25.91 -4.40 -13.66
N LYS A 77 -26.13 -3.20 -14.19
CA LYS A 77 -25.39 -1.99 -13.83
C LYS A 77 -25.50 -1.64 -12.33
N THR A 78 -26.66 -1.86 -11.74
CA THR A 78 -26.93 -1.56 -10.32
C THR A 78 -26.09 -2.43 -9.38
N GLU A 79 -25.88 -3.70 -9.72
CA GLU A 79 -24.98 -4.61 -9.00
C GLU A 79 -23.54 -4.12 -9.09
N ILE A 80 -23.05 -3.75 -10.28
CA ILE A 80 -21.68 -3.22 -10.45
C ILE A 80 -21.48 -1.96 -9.59
N VAL A 81 -22.43 -1.03 -9.59
CA VAL A 81 -22.33 0.19 -8.76
C VAL A 81 -22.32 -0.14 -7.26
N SER A 82 -23.09 -1.15 -6.85
CA SER A 82 -23.15 -1.58 -5.44
C SER A 82 -21.85 -2.25 -5.01
N ILE A 83 -21.29 -3.10 -5.87
CA ILE A 83 -19.98 -3.72 -5.67
C ILE A 83 -18.91 -2.63 -5.52
N PHE A 84 -18.82 -1.67 -6.46
CA PHE A 84 -17.82 -0.60 -6.36
C PHE A 84 -17.96 0.23 -5.08
N LYS A 85 -19.19 0.46 -4.60
CA LYS A 85 -19.44 1.13 -3.31
C LYS A 85 -18.95 0.31 -2.12
N GLU A 86 -19.13 -1.02 -2.13
CA GLU A 86 -18.63 -1.93 -1.09
C GLU A 86 -17.11 -1.79 -0.93
N TYR A 87 -16.39 -1.66 -2.05
CA TYR A 87 -14.94 -1.45 -2.07
C TYR A 87 -14.51 0.02 -1.91
N SER A 88 -15.43 0.93 -1.55
CA SER A 88 -15.16 2.37 -1.44
C SER A 88 -14.58 3.02 -2.72
N GLN A 89 -14.84 2.40 -3.88
CA GLN A 89 -14.39 2.87 -5.19
C GLN A 89 -15.56 3.49 -5.98
N ARG A 90 -15.22 4.23 -7.04
CA ARG A 90 -16.19 4.77 -8.00
C ARG A 90 -15.86 4.25 -9.39
N VAL A 91 -16.92 3.91 -10.13
CA VAL A 91 -16.80 3.59 -11.55
C VAL A 91 -16.51 4.88 -12.32
N ASP A 92 -15.55 4.84 -13.24
CA ASP A 92 -15.24 5.95 -14.14
C ASP A 92 -16.49 6.38 -14.95
N ASP A 93 -16.72 7.70 -15.06
CA ASP A 93 -17.92 8.25 -15.71
C ASP A 93 -18.09 7.80 -17.17
N LYS A 94 -16.99 7.59 -17.92
CA LYS A 94 -17.05 7.11 -19.31
C LYS A 94 -17.47 5.64 -19.36
N ILE A 95 -17.01 4.84 -18.40
CA ILE A 95 -17.39 3.44 -18.27
C ILE A 95 -18.84 3.34 -17.78
N PHE A 96 -19.26 4.19 -16.84
CA PHE A 96 -20.63 4.26 -16.36
C PHE A 96 -21.64 4.61 -17.47
N LYS A 97 -21.26 5.53 -18.37
CA LYS A 97 -22.04 5.80 -19.60
C LYS A 97 -22.09 4.56 -20.50
N THR A 98 -20.96 3.87 -20.69
CA THR A 98 -20.91 2.64 -21.50
C THR A 98 -21.79 1.54 -20.90
N LEU A 99 -21.79 1.33 -19.58
CA LEU A 99 -22.67 0.39 -18.87
C LEU A 99 -24.16 0.67 -19.07
N SER A 100 -24.51 1.92 -19.37
CA SER A 100 -25.90 2.33 -19.62
C SER A 100 -26.33 2.04 -21.06
N SER A 101 -25.40 2.11 -22.02
CA SER A 101 -25.66 1.83 -23.43
C SER A 101 -25.47 0.36 -23.81
N ASP A 102 -24.50 -0.31 -23.19
CA ASP A 102 -24.09 -1.68 -23.49
C ASP A 102 -23.41 -2.26 -22.24
N PHE A 103 -24.18 -3.08 -21.51
CA PHE A 103 -23.76 -3.64 -20.23
C PHE A 103 -22.52 -4.54 -20.39
N GLU A 104 -22.54 -5.47 -21.35
CA GLU A 104 -21.46 -6.43 -21.56
C GLU A 104 -20.15 -5.73 -21.96
N LYS A 105 -20.24 -4.74 -22.85
CA LYS A 105 -19.07 -3.95 -23.23
C LYS A 105 -18.54 -3.09 -22.08
N GLY A 106 -19.43 -2.53 -21.25
CA GLY A 106 -19.05 -1.79 -20.05
C GLY A 106 -18.36 -2.68 -19.02
N LYS A 107 -18.92 -3.86 -18.76
CA LYS A 107 -18.38 -4.89 -17.87
C LYS A 107 -17.00 -5.37 -18.32
N ALA A 108 -16.83 -5.69 -19.61
CA ALA A 108 -15.54 -6.09 -20.17
C ALA A 108 -14.46 -5.01 -20.01
N LYS A 109 -14.83 -3.72 -20.18
CA LYS A 109 -13.90 -2.60 -19.93
C LYS A 109 -13.49 -2.49 -18.47
N ILE A 110 -14.41 -2.69 -17.52
CA ILE A 110 -14.09 -2.70 -16.10
C ILE A 110 -13.10 -3.81 -15.78
N ILE A 111 -13.38 -5.03 -16.23
CA ILE A 111 -12.51 -6.19 -15.99
C ILE A 111 -11.11 -5.93 -16.56
N SER A 112 -11.03 -5.40 -17.79
CA SER A 112 -9.74 -5.03 -18.41
C SER A 112 -9.00 -3.93 -17.65
N GLN A 113 -9.71 -2.95 -17.10
CA GLN A 113 -9.12 -1.90 -16.27
C GLN A 113 -8.56 -2.48 -14.96
N LEU A 114 -9.34 -3.27 -14.24
CA LEU A 114 -8.91 -3.93 -13.00
C LEU A 114 -7.66 -4.81 -13.23
N GLU A 115 -7.62 -5.52 -14.35
CA GLU A 115 -6.47 -6.35 -14.72
C GLU A 115 -5.22 -5.52 -15.06
N THR A 116 -5.41 -4.38 -15.71
CA THR A 116 -4.33 -3.42 -15.97
C THR A 116 -3.81 -2.79 -14.69
N GLU A 117 -4.69 -2.43 -13.76
CA GLU A 117 -4.34 -1.88 -12.45
C GLU A 117 -3.56 -2.89 -11.61
N PHE A 118 -3.99 -4.16 -11.61
CA PHE A 118 -3.26 -5.24 -10.96
C PHE A 118 -1.83 -5.41 -11.51
N GLN A 119 -1.69 -5.43 -12.85
CA GLN A 119 -0.37 -5.51 -13.48
C GLN A 119 0.52 -4.31 -13.15
N LYS A 120 -0.05 -3.09 -13.10
CA LYS A 120 0.67 -1.88 -12.69
C LYS A 120 1.11 -1.94 -11.23
N SER A 121 0.25 -2.43 -10.33
CA SER A 121 0.58 -2.60 -8.91
C SER A 121 1.77 -3.54 -8.75
N PHE A 122 1.79 -4.66 -9.46
CA PHE A 122 2.92 -5.60 -9.45
C PHE A 122 4.24 -4.95 -9.92
N ILE A 123 4.21 -4.15 -10.98
CA ILE A 123 5.38 -3.38 -11.43
C ILE A 123 5.81 -2.36 -10.36
N GLY A 124 4.85 -1.72 -9.69
CA GLY A 124 5.09 -0.81 -8.57
C GLY A 124 5.84 -1.49 -7.43
N TRP A 125 5.38 -2.67 -6.98
CA TRP A 125 6.04 -3.45 -5.94
C TRP A 125 7.47 -3.86 -6.31
N LYS A 126 7.70 -4.26 -7.57
CA LYS A 126 9.07 -4.55 -8.05
C LYS A 126 9.98 -3.33 -7.98
N LYS A 127 9.47 -2.15 -8.34
CA LYS A 127 10.24 -0.89 -8.24
C LYS A 127 10.53 -0.53 -6.79
N LEU A 128 9.55 -0.66 -5.90
CA LEU A 128 9.70 -0.41 -4.47
C LEU A 128 10.75 -1.35 -3.85
N LEU A 129 10.70 -2.65 -4.19
CA LEU A 129 11.68 -3.63 -3.74
C LEU A 129 13.09 -3.25 -4.19
N LYS A 130 13.25 -2.86 -5.46
CA LYS A 130 14.55 -2.43 -5.99
C LYS A 130 15.06 -1.19 -5.25
N GLN A 131 14.22 -0.18 -5.04
CA GLN A 131 14.58 1.01 -4.27
C GLN A 131 15.00 0.66 -2.85
N ALA A 132 14.28 -0.26 -2.20
CA ALA A 132 14.62 -0.71 -0.86
C ALA A 132 15.97 -1.44 -0.80
N GLN A 133 16.27 -2.26 -1.82
CA GLN A 133 17.57 -2.92 -1.96
C GLN A 133 18.70 -1.93 -2.19
N ASP A 134 18.50 -0.96 -3.08
CA ASP A 134 19.49 0.07 -3.38
C ASP A 134 19.85 0.88 -2.11
N VAL A 135 18.84 1.33 -1.36
CA VAL A 135 19.05 2.04 -0.07
C VAL A 135 19.72 1.15 0.97
N ASN A 136 19.34 -0.14 1.06
CA ASN A 136 19.99 -1.06 1.99
C ASN A 136 21.46 -1.32 1.63
N ILE A 137 21.81 -1.37 0.34
CA ILE A 137 23.21 -1.50 -0.10
C ILE A 137 24.01 -0.25 0.28
N GLU A 138 23.43 0.95 0.11
CA GLU A 138 24.11 2.22 0.40
C GLU A 138 24.26 2.49 1.90
N THR A 139 23.21 2.23 2.68
CA THR A 139 23.13 2.62 4.11
C THR A 139 23.35 1.45 5.07
N ASN A 140 23.29 0.20 4.58
CA ASN A 140 23.29 -1.03 5.37
C ASN A 140 22.15 -1.08 6.42
N ILE A 141 21.03 -0.42 6.12
CA ILE A 141 19.81 -0.39 6.91
C ILE A 141 18.65 -0.81 6.01
N TRP A 142 17.81 -1.74 6.48
CA TRP A 142 16.57 -2.10 5.77
C TRP A 142 15.59 -0.93 5.81
N PRO A 143 15.17 -0.37 4.66
CA PRO A 143 14.31 0.82 4.63
C PRO A 143 12.81 0.49 4.61
N LEU A 144 12.45 -0.80 4.55
CA LEU A 144 11.07 -1.23 4.56
C LEU A 144 10.65 -1.50 6.01
N HIS A 145 9.66 -0.76 6.48
CA HIS A 145 9.15 -0.87 7.85
C HIS A 145 7.64 -1.10 7.83
N ILE A 146 7.17 -1.88 8.80
CA ILE A 146 5.74 -2.03 9.10
C ILE A 146 5.50 -1.32 10.42
N GLY A 147 4.83 -0.16 10.37
CA GLY A 147 4.39 0.54 11.56
C GLY A 147 3.13 -0.09 12.13
N LEU A 148 3.10 -0.37 13.44
CA LEU A 148 1.95 -0.97 14.12
C LEU A 148 1.16 0.02 14.98
N PHE A 149 1.77 1.17 15.30
CA PHE A 149 1.15 2.22 16.10
C PHE A 149 1.34 3.57 15.44
N PHE A 150 0.23 4.21 15.06
CA PHE A 150 0.23 5.54 14.49
C PHE A 150 -0.48 6.53 15.40
N ILE A 151 0.22 7.59 15.83
CA ILE A 151 -0.41 8.73 16.51
C ILE A 151 -0.61 9.83 15.48
N SER A 152 -1.86 10.20 15.22
CA SER A 152 -2.18 11.37 14.39
C SER A 152 -2.17 12.63 15.25
N ILE A 153 -1.21 13.52 15.00
CA ILE A 153 -1.16 14.82 15.67
C ILE A 153 -1.71 15.86 14.70
N LYS A 154 -2.86 16.43 15.03
CA LYS A 154 -3.53 17.47 14.25
C LYS A 154 -3.17 18.85 14.81
N THR A 155 -2.35 19.60 14.10
CA THR A 155 -2.10 21.03 14.40
C THR A 155 -2.94 21.91 13.46
N ARG A 156 -3.16 23.19 13.81
CA ARG A 156 -4.00 24.12 13.02
C ARG A 156 -3.62 24.26 11.53
N LYS A 157 -2.42 23.83 11.11
CA LYS A 157 -1.94 23.92 9.72
C LYS A 157 -1.68 22.57 9.03
N LYS A 158 -1.54 21.44 9.75
CA LYS A 158 -1.21 20.13 9.17
C LYS A 158 -1.55 18.95 10.09
N SER A 159 -1.94 17.84 9.49
CA SER A 159 -2.02 16.52 10.13
C SER A 159 -0.81 15.68 9.71
N ASN A 160 -0.06 15.17 10.68
CA ASN A 160 1.03 14.22 10.44
C ASN A 160 0.71 12.92 11.19
N LEU A 161 1.04 11.78 10.58
CA LEU A 161 0.99 10.48 11.25
C LEU A 161 2.39 10.15 11.74
N CYS A 162 2.48 9.76 13.01
CA CYS A 162 3.74 9.36 13.64
C CYS A 162 3.75 7.85 13.86
N SER A 163 4.65 7.10 13.21
CA SER A 163 4.79 5.65 13.42
C SER A 163 5.75 5.35 14.56
N PHE A 164 5.34 4.51 15.51
CA PHE A 164 6.27 3.84 16.41
C PHE A 164 6.60 2.47 15.81
N ILE A 165 7.85 2.33 15.39
CA ILE A 165 8.42 1.05 14.97
C ILE A 165 9.13 0.49 16.21
N PHE A 166 8.69 -0.67 16.69
CA PHE A 166 9.42 -1.47 17.69
C PHE A 166 10.42 -2.38 16.99
#